data_AF-A0A1H8MJ60-F1
#
_entry.id   AF-A0A1H8MJ60-F1
#
_cell.length_a   1.000
_cell.length_b   1.000
_cell.length_c   1.000
_cell.angle_alpha   90.00
_cell.angle_beta   90.00
_cell.angle_gamma   90.00
#
_symmetry.space_group_name_H-M   'P 1'
#
loop_
_entity.id
_entity.type
_entity.pdbx_description
1 polymer ?
#
loop_
_entity_poly.entity_id
_entity_poly.type
_entity_poly.pdbx_seq_one_letter_code
_entity_poly.pdbx_strand_id
1 'polypeptide(L)'
;MTWESSDPADIRSYYIDEFPEYREKLPNYIGPHTPTEYAIAFRDEHPVSGSGMPDRDFIRRSTWATDEDGSLQHKHFPLFSELLNFIQYPARYDPLQRIDADAQLVDPAVPGIDSDPVSAAVYYSATLHEGPWQLFIDIDAKDVAAERAADAYGEKATSLRDDELRRKAGIVDEPPAGKHYAFQDIRQSLEYGFTVKGILETQFNASVVEVRYSGQGCHVVGLDADSAHQYDTKARTVIATLIEEEFGIPIDAEVTPDRSRVMRLPYSLHSEVSRIVTPISSPDFDFREEATPEFLDTTHRGGHGGGGDSTKSTESDGADPDADGSGAMTPDGADEVLQESNSGGSDSSSTAHTKDNTTTNS
;
A
#
# COMPACT_ATOMS: atom_id res chain seq x y z
N MET A 1 -16.10 18.61 -2.87
CA MET A 1 -14.89 17.86 -2.46
C MET A 1 -15.37 16.48 -2.05
N THR A 2 -14.96 15.43 -2.77
CA THR A 2 -15.45 14.05 -2.67
C THR A 2 -14.55 13.24 -1.75
N TRP A 3 -14.89 13.23 -0.46
CA TRP A 3 -14.33 12.27 0.51
C TRP A 3 -15.26 11.07 0.56
N GLU A 4 -15.31 10.34 -0.54
CA GLU A 4 -16.31 9.31 -0.86
C GLU A 4 -15.61 8.09 -1.45
N SER A 5 -16.34 6.97 -1.51
CA SER A 5 -15.84 5.76 -2.17
C SER A 5 -15.63 5.99 -3.66
N SER A 6 -14.46 5.61 -4.18
CA SER A 6 -14.14 5.65 -5.61
C SER A 6 -14.94 4.60 -6.36
N ASP A 7 -15.48 4.91 -7.54
CA ASP A 7 -16.15 3.91 -8.38
C ASP A 7 -15.15 2.96 -9.07
N PRO A 8 -15.58 1.76 -9.52
CA PRO A 8 -14.67 0.76 -10.09
C PRO A 8 -13.85 1.27 -11.28
N ALA A 9 -14.42 2.17 -12.09
CA ALA A 9 -13.74 2.78 -13.22
C ALA A 9 -12.59 3.70 -12.77
N ASP A 10 -12.82 4.48 -11.71
CA ASP A 10 -11.81 5.38 -11.14
C ASP A 10 -10.67 4.59 -10.48
N ILE A 11 -11.02 3.54 -9.72
CA ILE A 11 -10.02 2.62 -9.12
C ILE A 11 -9.14 2.03 -10.23
N ARG A 12 -9.77 1.56 -11.32
CA ARG A 12 -9.06 0.96 -12.45
C ARG A 12 -8.16 1.98 -13.16
N SER A 13 -8.66 3.17 -13.45
CA SER A 13 -7.86 4.24 -14.07
C SER A 13 -6.68 4.62 -13.18
N TYR A 14 -6.89 4.76 -11.86
CA TYR A 14 -5.79 5.03 -10.92
C TYR A 14 -4.66 4.01 -11.04
N TYR A 15 -4.96 2.71 -11.01
CA TYR A 15 -3.90 1.69 -11.06
C TYR A 15 -3.27 1.51 -12.44
N ILE A 16 -3.97 1.88 -13.52
CA ILE A 16 -3.46 1.80 -14.90
C ILE A 16 -2.63 3.02 -15.25
N ASP A 17 -3.12 4.20 -14.91
CA ASP A 17 -2.64 5.48 -15.44
C ASP A 17 -1.71 6.20 -14.44
N GLU A 18 -2.06 6.23 -13.14
CA GLU A 18 -1.40 7.08 -12.14
C GLU A 18 -0.43 6.30 -11.23
N PHE A 19 -0.86 5.17 -10.66
CA PHE A 19 -0.05 4.35 -9.75
C PHE A 19 1.35 3.98 -10.28
N PRO A 20 1.53 3.64 -11.57
CA PRO A 20 2.83 3.28 -12.11
C PRO A 20 3.90 4.37 -11.95
N GLU A 21 3.50 5.64 -11.88
CA GLU A 21 4.42 6.78 -11.71
C GLU A 21 5.08 6.82 -10.33
N TYR A 22 4.46 6.20 -9.32
CA TYR A 22 4.99 6.14 -7.97
C TYR A 22 6.00 5.00 -7.75
N ARG A 23 6.24 4.14 -8.74
CA ARG A 23 7.13 2.97 -8.63
C ARG A 23 8.50 3.33 -8.03
N GLU A 24 9.14 4.37 -8.54
CA GLU A 24 10.48 4.78 -8.10
C GLU A 24 10.46 5.55 -6.75
N LYS A 25 9.26 5.88 -6.24
CA LYS A 25 9.07 6.54 -4.94
C LYS A 25 8.75 5.54 -3.82
N LEU A 26 8.50 4.27 -4.14
CA LEU A 26 8.26 3.23 -3.14
C LEU A 26 9.47 3.09 -2.21
N PRO A 27 9.26 2.87 -0.90
CA PRO A 27 10.35 2.57 0.01
C PRO A 27 11.17 1.36 -0.46
N ASN A 28 12.48 1.40 -0.28
CA ASN A 28 13.42 0.40 -0.81
C ASN A 28 13.18 -1.04 -0.30
N TYR A 29 12.56 -1.20 0.87
CA TYR A 29 12.15 -2.49 1.43
C TYR A 29 10.86 -3.04 0.83
N ILE A 30 10.23 -2.29 -0.09
CA ILE A 30 9.03 -2.69 -0.83
C ILE A 30 9.42 -2.91 -2.30
N GLY A 31 9.94 -4.09 -2.58
CA GLY A 31 10.17 -4.60 -3.94
C GLY A 31 9.20 -5.73 -4.29
N PRO A 32 9.11 -6.15 -5.57
CA PRO A 32 8.12 -7.11 -6.03
C PRO A 32 8.18 -8.49 -5.35
N HIS A 33 9.32 -8.81 -4.71
CA HIS A 33 9.51 -10.05 -3.97
C HIS A 33 10.23 -9.85 -2.64
N THR A 34 10.25 -8.62 -2.12
CA THR A 34 10.88 -8.32 -0.82
C THR A 34 9.93 -8.65 0.34
N PRO A 35 8.67 -8.16 0.35
CA PRO A 35 7.66 -8.67 1.29
C PRO A 35 7.39 -10.15 1.02
N THR A 36 7.02 -10.91 2.05
CA THR A 36 6.64 -12.31 1.88
C THR A 36 5.37 -12.47 1.07
N GLU A 37 4.44 -11.53 1.17
CA GLU A 37 3.15 -11.55 0.49
C GLU A 37 2.70 -10.14 0.06
N TYR A 38 1.92 -10.11 -1.02
CA TYR A 38 1.00 -9.01 -1.33
C TYR A 38 -0.43 -9.48 -1.11
N ALA A 39 -1.31 -8.55 -0.73
CA ALA A 39 -2.73 -8.82 -0.60
C ALA A 39 -3.56 -7.75 -1.32
N ILE A 40 -4.73 -8.15 -1.81
CA ILE A 40 -5.66 -7.27 -2.49
C ILE A 40 -7.04 -7.47 -1.87
N ALA A 41 -7.67 -6.36 -1.48
CA ALA A 41 -9.11 -6.33 -1.24
C ALA A 41 -9.82 -5.89 -2.52
N PHE A 42 -10.87 -6.59 -2.89
CA PHE A 42 -11.76 -6.25 -3.98
C PHE A 42 -12.95 -5.46 -3.47
N ARG A 43 -13.59 -4.70 -4.37
CA ARG A 43 -14.84 -4.01 -4.04
C ARG A 43 -15.99 -5.00 -3.86
N ASP A 44 -16.02 -6.01 -4.72
CA ASP A 44 -17.05 -7.04 -4.79
C ASP A 44 -16.35 -8.42 -4.71
N GLU A 45 -17.02 -9.40 -4.11
CA GLU A 45 -16.50 -10.77 -4.05
C GLU A 45 -16.25 -11.32 -5.46
N HIS A 46 -15.11 -12.00 -5.64
CA HIS A 46 -14.74 -12.61 -6.91
C HIS A 46 -14.59 -14.12 -6.78
N PRO A 47 -15.07 -14.91 -7.77
CA PRO A 47 -14.95 -16.36 -7.74
C PRO A 47 -13.51 -16.85 -7.72
N VAL A 48 -13.29 -17.90 -6.95
CA VAL A 48 -12.05 -18.67 -6.90
C VAL A 48 -12.29 -20.04 -7.51
N SER A 49 -11.33 -20.55 -8.27
CA SER A 49 -11.37 -21.91 -8.79
C SER A 49 -11.36 -22.93 -7.65
N GLY A 50 -11.67 -24.19 -7.97
CA GLY A 50 -11.75 -25.26 -6.99
C GLY A 50 -13.18 -25.52 -6.50
N SER A 51 -13.50 -26.80 -6.35
CA SER A 51 -14.85 -27.23 -5.95
C SER A 51 -15.18 -26.81 -4.52
N GLY A 52 -16.22 -25.98 -4.35
CA GLY A 52 -16.72 -25.57 -3.04
C GLY A 52 -15.91 -24.45 -2.38
N MET A 53 -15.01 -23.80 -3.12
CA MET A 53 -14.34 -22.59 -2.66
C MET A 53 -15.34 -21.43 -2.68
N PRO A 54 -15.48 -20.66 -1.58
CA PRO A 54 -16.29 -19.46 -1.58
C PRO A 54 -15.61 -18.37 -2.40
N ASP A 55 -16.43 -17.49 -2.97
CA ASP A 55 -15.97 -16.24 -3.56
C ASP A 55 -15.23 -15.42 -2.50
N ARG A 56 -14.29 -14.60 -2.95
CA ARG A 56 -13.38 -13.84 -2.06
C ARG A 56 -13.42 -12.38 -2.40
N ASP A 57 -13.60 -11.53 -1.40
CA ASP A 57 -13.37 -10.09 -1.43
C ASP A 57 -11.94 -9.72 -0.97
N PHE A 58 -11.18 -10.66 -0.43
CA PHE A 58 -9.80 -10.46 0.01
C PHE A 58 -8.94 -11.68 -0.31
N ILE A 59 -7.79 -11.43 -0.93
CA ILE A 59 -6.81 -12.47 -1.25
C ILE A 59 -5.40 -12.08 -0.83
N ARG A 60 -4.59 -13.09 -0.50
CA ARG A 60 -3.15 -12.98 -0.28
C ARG A 60 -2.42 -13.84 -1.30
N ARG A 61 -1.27 -13.36 -1.78
CA ARG A 61 -0.38 -14.10 -2.67
C ARG A 61 1.04 -13.97 -2.15
N SER A 62 1.65 -15.11 -1.84
CA SER A 62 3.07 -15.19 -1.56
C SER A 62 3.86 -14.64 -2.74
N THR A 63 4.99 -14.00 -2.46
CA THR A 63 5.89 -13.49 -3.52
C THR A 63 6.82 -14.57 -4.07
N TRP A 64 6.90 -15.70 -3.38
CA TRP A 64 7.65 -16.88 -3.76
C TRP A 64 6.80 -18.13 -3.62
N ALA A 65 7.03 -19.10 -4.51
CA ALA A 65 6.66 -20.48 -4.28
C ALA A 65 7.67 -21.14 -3.34
N THR A 66 7.16 -21.98 -2.45
CA THR A 66 7.97 -22.78 -1.54
C THR A 66 7.76 -24.26 -1.80
N ASP A 67 8.78 -25.08 -1.54
CA ASP A 67 8.61 -26.53 -1.47
C ASP A 67 7.98 -26.96 -0.13
N GLU A 68 7.83 -28.29 0.06
CA GLU A 68 7.27 -28.88 1.28
C GLU A 68 8.07 -28.53 2.55
N ASP A 69 9.37 -28.26 2.41
CA ASP A 69 10.26 -27.89 3.51
C ASP A 69 10.29 -26.37 3.76
N GLY A 70 9.55 -25.59 2.98
CA GLY A 70 9.47 -24.13 3.07
C GLY A 70 10.61 -23.38 2.38
N SER A 71 11.45 -24.07 1.59
CA SER A 71 12.55 -23.43 0.87
C SER A 71 12.02 -22.67 -0.33
N LEU A 72 12.56 -21.47 -0.56
CA LEU A 72 12.17 -20.60 -1.68
C LEU A 72 12.61 -21.21 -3.02
N GLN A 73 11.66 -21.40 -3.93
CA GLN A 73 11.90 -22.04 -5.23
C GLN A 73 11.92 -21.02 -6.38
N HIS A 74 10.79 -20.37 -6.64
CA HIS A 74 10.68 -19.40 -7.72
C HIS A 74 9.84 -18.19 -7.30
N LYS A 75 10.19 -17.01 -7.83
CA LYS A 75 9.47 -15.76 -7.59
C LYS A 75 8.16 -15.77 -8.37
N HIS A 76 7.04 -15.49 -7.71
CA HIS A 76 5.78 -15.21 -8.37
C HIS A 76 5.81 -13.88 -9.13
N PHE A 77 6.50 -12.89 -8.56
CA PHE A 77 6.70 -11.56 -9.16
C PHE A 77 8.20 -11.29 -9.34
N PRO A 78 8.83 -11.85 -10.40
CA PRO A 78 10.25 -11.63 -10.65
C PRO A 78 10.58 -10.17 -10.96
N LEU A 79 9.64 -9.44 -11.56
CA LEU A 79 9.75 -8.03 -11.95
C LEU A 79 8.59 -7.24 -11.37
N PHE A 80 8.79 -5.93 -11.18
CA PHE A 80 7.71 -5.03 -10.74
C PHE A 80 6.56 -4.99 -11.75
N SER A 81 6.82 -5.16 -13.04
CA SER A 81 5.77 -5.25 -14.07
C SER A 81 4.79 -6.40 -13.83
N GLU A 82 5.25 -7.54 -13.30
CA GLU A 82 4.38 -8.68 -13.00
C GLU A 82 3.49 -8.40 -11.79
N LEU A 83 4.06 -7.78 -10.74
CA LEU A 83 3.28 -7.30 -9.59
C LEU A 83 2.26 -6.24 -10.03
N LEU A 84 2.67 -5.30 -10.88
CA LEU A 84 1.80 -4.25 -11.39
C LEU A 84 0.65 -4.82 -12.23
N ASN A 85 0.93 -5.77 -13.12
CA ASN A 85 -0.10 -6.47 -13.88
C ASN A 85 -1.10 -7.19 -12.96
N PHE A 86 -0.62 -7.82 -11.89
CA PHE A 86 -1.47 -8.44 -10.88
C PHE A 86 -2.33 -7.40 -10.12
N ILE A 87 -1.78 -6.23 -9.77
CA ILE A 87 -2.55 -5.15 -9.14
C ILE A 87 -3.61 -4.60 -10.11
N GLN A 88 -3.28 -4.45 -11.39
CA GLN A 88 -4.16 -3.86 -12.41
C GLN A 88 -5.27 -4.82 -12.86
N TYR A 89 -4.97 -6.12 -12.96
CA TYR A 89 -5.91 -7.15 -13.39
C TYR A 89 -5.71 -8.44 -12.55
N PRO A 90 -6.17 -8.46 -11.29
CA PRO A 90 -5.88 -9.52 -10.33
C PRO A 90 -6.19 -10.92 -10.82
N ALA A 91 -7.36 -11.12 -11.43
CA ALA A 91 -7.77 -12.45 -11.88
C ALA A 91 -7.00 -12.95 -13.10
N ARG A 92 -6.60 -12.05 -14.01
CA ARG A 92 -5.88 -12.39 -15.24
C ARG A 92 -4.40 -12.68 -15.02
N TYR A 93 -3.81 -12.06 -14.00
CA TYR A 93 -2.40 -12.23 -13.66
C TYR A 93 -2.21 -12.83 -12.25
N ASP A 94 -3.16 -13.65 -11.81
CA ASP A 94 -3.03 -14.37 -10.55
C ASP A 94 -1.82 -15.32 -10.63
N PRO A 95 -0.79 -15.18 -9.76
CA PRO A 95 0.39 -16.03 -9.83
C PRO A 95 0.08 -17.52 -9.57
N LEU A 96 -1.06 -17.84 -8.93
CA LEU A 96 -1.46 -19.22 -8.69
C LEU A 96 -1.87 -19.97 -9.97
N GLN A 97 -2.16 -19.27 -11.08
CA GLN A 97 -2.45 -19.90 -12.39
C GLN A 97 -1.42 -20.94 -12.82
N ARG A 98 -0.15 -20.78 -12.39
CA ARG A 98 0.97 -21.63 -12.78
C ARG A 98 1.27 -22.75 -11.78
N ILE A 99 0.59 -22.79 -10.64
CA ILE A 99 1.04 -23.54 -9.45
C ILE A 99 -0.12 -24.31 -8.82
N ASP A 100 -1.25 -23.64 -8.61
CA ASP A 100 -2.44 -24.21 -7.98
C ASP A 100 -3.68 -23.78 -8.76
N ALA A 101 -4.08 -24.63 -9.70
CA ALA A 101 -5.24 -24.38 -10.55
C ALA A 101 -6.57 -24.40 -9.77
N ASP A 102 -6.59 -24.90 -8.53
CA ASP A 102 -7.78 -25.08 -7.70
C ASP A 102 -7.92 -23.99 -6.60
N ALA A 103 -7.07 -22.96 -6.61
CA ALA A 103 -7.14 -21.86 -5.63
C ALA A 103 -6.89 -20.45 -6.24
N GLN A 104 -6.84 -20.35 -7.57
CA GLN A 104 -6.67 -19.10 -8.30
C GLN A 104 -8.00 -18.35 -8.47
N LEU A 105 -7.94 -17.05 -8.67
CA LEU A 105 -9.10 -16.28 -9.13
C LEU A 105 -9.56 -16.77 -10.51
N VAL A 106 -10.87 -16.84 -10.73
CA VAL A 106 -11.41 -17.25 -12.04
C VAL A 106 -11.23 -16.11 -13.04
N ASP A 107 -10.63 -16.40 -14.20
CA ASP A 107 -10.47 -15.42 -15.28
C ASP A 107 -11.85 -14.88 -15.74
N PRO A 108 -12.05 -13.55 -15.83
CA PRO A 108 -13.28 -12.95 -16.35
C PRO A 108 -13.64 -13.34 -17.79
N ALA A 109 -12.71 -13.93 -18.55
CA ALA A 109 -13.00 -14.50 -19.86
C ALA A 109 -13.84 -15.79 -19.80
N VAL A 110 -13.99 -16.42 -18.62
CA VAL A 110 -14.84 -17.59 -18.42
C VAL A 110 -16.32 -17.18 -18.50
N PRO A 111 -17.15 -17.87 -19.31
CA PRO A 111 -18.58 -17.57 -19.38
C PRO A 111 -19.28 -17.67 -18.02
N GLY A 112 -20.05 -16.63 -17.67
CA GLY A 112 -20.76 -16.54 -16.40
C GLY A 112 -20.02 -15.78 -15.29
N ILE A 113 -18.83 -15.24 -15.59
CA ILE A 113 -18.15 -14.26 -14.74
C ILE A 113 -18.52 -12.86 -15.23
N ASP A 114 -19.23 -12.12 -14.39
CA ASP A 114 -19.90 -10.86 -14.80
C ASP A 114 -18.98 -9.63 -14.71
N SER A 115 -17.87 -9.70 -13.99
CA SER A 115 -16.94 -8.56 -13.81
C SER A 115 -15.49 -8.97 -13.59
N ASP A 116 -14.59 -8.08 -13.96
CA ASP A 116 -13.16 -8.17 -13.65
C ASP A 116 -12.90 -7.49 -12.29
N PRO A 117 -12.31 -8.18 -11.31
CA PRO A 117 -12.15 -7.65 -9.97
C PRO A 117 -11.23 -6.43 -9.98
N VAL A 118 -11.61 -5.40 -9.25
CA VAL A 118 -10.81 -4.18 -9.09
C VAL A 118 -10.16 -4.16 -7.72
N SER A 119 -8.89 -3.78 -7.68
CA SER A 119 -8.09 -3.68 -6.45
C SER A 119 -8.53 -2.49 -5.59
N ALA A 120 -9.63 -2.63 -4.85
CA ALA A 120 -10.15 -1.59 -3.96
C ALA A 120 -9.14 -1.18 -2.87
N ALA A 121 -8.23 -2.09 -2.50
CA ALA A 121 -7.06 -1.78 -1.70
C ALA A 121 -5.93 -2.77 -1.98
N VAL A 122 -4.69 -2.30 -1.89
CA VAL A 122 -3.49 -3.13 -2.06
C VAL A 122 -2.65 -3.06 -0.79
N TYR A 123 -2.16 -4.21 -0.34
CA TYR A 123 -1.41 -4.36 0.90
C TYR A 123 -0.13 -5.17 0.67
N TYR A 124 0.81 -5.04 1.59
CA TYR A 124 2.02 -5.85 1.66
C TYR A 124 2.23 -6.36 3.10
N SER A 125 2.87 -7.52 3.24
CA SER A 125 3.09 -8.15 4.54
C SER A 125 4.12 -7.43 5.41
N ALA A 126 3.92 -7.52 6.73
CA ALA A 126 4.90 -7.06 7.73
C ALA A 126 6.21 -7.86 7.66
N THR A 127 6.12 -9.14 7.30
CA THR A 127 7.28 -10.01 7.16
C THR A 127 7.94 -9.80 5.79
N LEU A 128 9.27 -9.74 5.79
CA LEU A 128 10.13 -9.68 4.62
C LEU A 128 10.88 -11.02 4.48
N HIS A 129 11.24 -11.42 3.26
CA HIS A 129 12.10 -12.60 3.06
C HIS A 129 13.51 -12.38 3.59
N GLU A 130 14.01 -11.16 3.44
CA GLU A 130 15.30 -10.72 3.95
C GLU A 130 15.09 -9.49 4.83
N GLY A 131 15.60 -9.54 6.07
CA GLY A 131 15.52 -8.43 7.01
C GLY A 131 14.54 -8.66 8.17
N PRO A 132 14.34 -7.62 9.00
CA PRO A 132 13.50 -7.72 10.18
C PRO A 132 12.02 -7.82 9.82
N TRP A 133 11.25 -8.45 10.71
CA TRP A 133 9.81 -8.25 10.74
C TRP A 133 9.54 -6.76 11.02
N GLN A 134 8.82 -6.10 10.12
CA GLN A 134 8.49 -4.68 10.26
C GLN A 134 7.63 -4.44 11.51
N LEU A 135 7.93 -3.40 12.28
CA LEU A 135 7.10 -2.92 13.37
C LEU A 135 6.04 -1.99 12.81
N PHE A 136 4.81 -2.48 12.72
CA PHE A 136 3.66 -1.69 12.29
C PHE A 136 2.92 -1.17 13.51
N ILE A 137 2.68 0.14 13.54
CA ILE A 137 1.76 0.81 14.45
C ILE A 137 0.68 1.46 13.58
N ASP A 138 -0.58 1.21 13.90
CA ASP A 138 -1.73 1.76 13.17
C ASP A 138 -2.55 2.66 14.10
N ILE A 139 -2.70 3.93 13.71
CA ILE A 139 -3.44 4.95 14.43
C ILE A 139 -4.60 5.37 13.53
N ASP A 140 -5.77 4.75 13.73
CA ASP A 140 -6.96 5.05 12.95
C ASP A 140 -7.67 6.29 13.51
N ALA A 141 -8.08 7.22 12.64
CA ALA A 141 -8.83 8.40 13.07
C ALA A 141 -10.15 8.04 13.77
N LYS A 142 -10.72 6.85 13.51
CA LYS A 142 -11.91 6.37 14.21
C LYS A 142 -11.66 6.13 15.70
N ASP A 143 -10.45 5.74 16.09
CA ASP A 143 -10.09 5.42 17.47
C ASP A 143 -9.69 6.70 18.21
N VAL A 144 -8.96 7.60 17.52
CA VAL A 144 -8.72 8.97 17.98
C VAL A 144 -10.04 9.73 18.23
N ALA A 145 -11.01 9.59 17.34
CA ALA A 145 -12.33 10.20 17.51
C ALA A 145 -13.10 9.65 18.72
N ALA A 146 -12.93 8.35 19.02
CA ALA A 146 -13.54 7.70 20.17
C ALA A 146 -12.93 8.19 21.49
N GLU A 147 -11.59 8.28 21.54
CA GLU A 147 -10.86 8.84 22.69
C GLU A 147 -11.29 10.29 22.96
N ARG A 148 -11.27 11.15 21.92
CA ARG A 148 -11.74 12.54 22.04
C ARG A 148 -13.18 12.64 22.55
N ALA A 149 -14.06 11.72 22.14
CA ALA A 149 -15.42 11.65 22.65
C ALA A 149 -15.48 11.22 24.12
N ALA A 150 -14.64 10.26 24.53
CA ALA A 150 -14.56 9.82 25.92
C ALA A 150 -14.11 10.97 26.84
N ASP A 151 -13.10 11.74 26.44
CA ASP A 151 -12.60 12.90 27.18
C ASP A 151 -13.67 13.98 27.34
N ALA A 152 -14.46 14.24 26.29
CA ALA A 152 -15.56 15.20 26.34
C ALA A 152 -16.69 14.76 27.31
N TYR A 153 -16.83 13.46 27.58
CA TYR A 153 -17.88 12.89 28.44
C TYR A 153 -17.46 12.53 29.87
N GLY A 154 -16.16 12.37 30.14
CA GLY A 154 -15.64 11.98 31.45
C GLY A 154 -16.26 10.67 31.96
N GLU A 155 -16.59 10.60 33.25
CA GLU A 155 -17.16 9.39 33.90
C GLU A 155 -18.45 8.84 33.25
N LYS A 156 -19.16 9.64 32.45
CA LYS A 156 -20.36 9.19 31.73
C LYS A 156 -20.04 8.30 30.53
N ALA A 157 -18.79 8.27 30.07
CA ALA A 157 -18.36 7.50 28.91
C ALA A 157 -18.37 5.98 29.14
N THR A 158 -17.99 5.52 30.35
CA THR A 158 -17.83 4.09 30.72
C THR A 158 -19.14 3.28 30.72
N SER A 159 -20.28 3.95 30.59
CA SER A 159 -21.61 3.34 30.57
C SER A 159 -22.23 3.20 29.18
N LEU A 160 -21.52 3.64 28.14
CA LEU A 160 -22.01 3.72 26.76
C LEU A 160 -21.20 2.82 25.83
N ARG A 161 -21.87 2.22 24.84
CA ARG A 161 -21.19 1.59 23.71
C ARG A 161 -20.56 2.68 22.84
N ASP A 162 -19.44 2.38 22.19
CA ASP A 162 -18.70 3.28 21.30
C ASP A 162 -19.58 4.12 20.36
N ASP A 163 -20.48 3.48 19.61
CA ASP A 163 -21.36 4.18 18.66
C ASP A 163 -22.35 5.16 19.31
N GLU A 164 -22.73 4.89 20.56
CA GLU A 164 -23.63 5.75 21.33
C GLU A 164 -22.87 6.94 21.93
N LEU A 165 -21.63 6.72 22.35
CA LEU A 165 -20.71 7.76 22.82
C LEU A 165 -20.38 8.75 21.68
N ARG A 166 -19.98 8.23 20.52
CA ARG A 166 -19.63 9.01 19.32
C ARG A 166 -20.78 9.92 18.86
N ARG A 167 -22.01 9.40 18.87
CA ARG A 167 -23.22 10.15 18.50
C ARG A 167 -23.60 11.20 19.53
N LYS A 168 -23.52 10.85 20.83
CA LYS A 168 -23.79 11.82 21.88
C LYS A 168 -22.77 12.95 21.82
N ALA A 169 -21.50 12.68 21.52
CA ALA A 169 -20.40 13.66 21.56
C ALA A 169 -20.54 14.80 20.55
N GLY A 170 -21.52 14.72 19.64
CA GLY A 170 -21.68 15.70 18.60
C GLY A 170 -20.46 15.73 17.68
N ILE A 171 -19.80 14.58 17.46
CA ILE A 171 -18.76 14.46 16.43
C ILE A 171 -19.42 14.75 15.08
N VAL A 172 -19.32 15.99 14.62
CA VAL A 172 -19.50 16.44 13.23
C VAL A 172 -18.66 17.70 13.05
N ASP A 173 -17.81 17.75 12.03
CA ASP A 173 -17.90 18.84 11.06
C ASP A 173 -17.42 18.35 9.67
N GLU A 174 -18.42 18.02 8.83
CA GLU A 174 -18.52 17.61 7.41
C GLU A 174 -17.27 17.22 6.57
N PRO A 175 -17.52 16.34 5.57
CA PRO A 175 -16.74 15.14 5.21
C PRO A 175 -15.65 14.64 6.17
N PRO A 176 -15.47 13.31 6.32
CA PRO A 176 -16.04 12.22 5.53
C PRO A 176 -17.52 11.96 5.85
N ALA A 177 -18.42 12.12 4.87
CA ALA A 177 -19.84 11.87 5.09
C ALA A 177 -20.05 10.37 5.37
N GLY A 178 -20.73 10.04 6.48
CA GLY A 178 -21.01 8.65 6.85
C GLY A 178 -19.87 7.90 7.55
N LYS A 179 -18.76 8.57 7.92
CA LYS A 179 -17.71 7.97 8.77
C LYS A 179 -17.80 8.49 10.21
N HIS A 180 -17.25 7.73 11.15
CA HIS A 180 -17.33 7.98 12.60
C HIS A 180 -16.14 8.80 13.15
N TYR A 181 -15.62 9.74 12.36
CA TYR A 181 -14.51 10.65 12.71
C TYR A 181 -14.57 11.92 11.83
N ALA A 182 -13.89 12.99 12.24
CA ALA A 182 -13.76 14.26 11.52
C ALA A 182 -12.31 14.48 11.01
N PHE A 183 -12.09 15.47 10.13
CA PHE A 183 -10.74 15.77 9.63
C PHE A 183 -9.73 16.13 10.72
N GLN A 184 -10.17 16.70 11.85
CA GLN A 184 -9.29 16.95 12.98
C GLN A 184 -8.74 15.65 13.59
N ASP A 185 -9.50 14.56 13.54
CA ASP A 185 -9.08 13.26 14.06
C ASP A 185 -8.00 12.63 13.16
N ILE A 186 -8.09 12.85 11.84
CA ILE A 186 -6.99 12.50 10.91
C ILE A 186 -5.76 13.33 11.25
N ARG A 187 -5.86 14.67 11.39
CA ARG A 187 -4.70 15.50 11.75
C ARG A 187 -4.05 15.03 13.05
N GLN A 188 -4.87 14.76 14.07
CA GLN A 188 -4.39 14.25 15.35
C GLN A 188 -3.70 12.87 15.21
N SER A 189 -4.23 11.98 14.36
CA SER A 189 -3.56 10.71 14.06
C SER A 189 -2.17 10.90 13.44
N LEU A 190 -2.00 11.92 12.58
CA LEU A 190 -0.69 12.24 12.00
C LEU A 190 0.26 12.77 13.07
N GLU A 191 -0.19 13.67 13.94
CA GLU A 191 0.60 14.15 15.09
C GLU A 191 1.05 13.01 16.00
N TYR A 192 0.14 12.08 16.31
CA TYR A 192 0.47 10.87 17.04
C TYR A 192 1.48 9.99 16.30
N GLY A 193 1.36 9.86 14.98
CA GLY A 193 2.34 9.14 14.15
C GLY A 193 3.76 9.69 14.28
N PHE A 194 3.92 11.02 14.28
CA PHE A 194 5.23 11.65 14.49
C PHE A 194 5.73 11.55 15.94
N THR A 195 4.81 11.52 16.91
CA THR A 195 5.14 11.25 18.31
C THR A 195 5.66 9.83 18.49
N VAL A 196 4.96 8.83 17.96
CA VAL A 196 5.37 7.42 17.93
C VAL A 196 6.70 7.27 17.21
N LYS A 197 6.92 7.95 16.09
CA LYS A 197 8.22 7.96 15.42
C LYS A 197 9.34 8.39 16.36
N GLY A 198 9.16 9.50 17.07
CA GLY A 198 10.14 9.96 18.06
C GLY A 198 10.39 8.94 19.18
N ILE A 199 9.35 8.25 19.66
CA ILE A 199 9.47 7.18 20.65
C ILE A 199 10.31 6.03 20.10
N LEU A 200 10.01 5.54 18.89
CA LEU A 200 10.74 4.44 18.27
C LEU A 200 12.21 4.79 18.02
N GLU A 201 12.50 6.00 17.54
CA GLU A 201 13.87 6.45 17.30
C GLU A 201 14.66 6.63 18.61
N THR A 202 14.04 7.18 19.66
CA THR A 202 14.77 7.56 20.89
C THR A 202 14.81 6.48 21.96
N GLN A 203 13.73 5.72 22.15
CA GLN A 203 13.61 4.72 23.22
C GLN A 203 13.89 3.29 22.74
N PHE A 204 13.59 3.02 21.46
CA PHE A 204 13.79 1.69 20.86
C PHE A 204 14.96 1.66 19.87
N ASN A 205 15.64 2.80 19.66
CA ASN A 205 16.80 2.91 18.77
C ASN A 205 16.51 2.38 17.34
N ALA A 206 15.27 2.57 16.88
CA ALA A 206 14.86 2.14 15.56
C ALA A 206 15.63 2.93 14.48
N SER A 207 16.29 2.21 13.59
CA SER A 207 17.21 2.80 12.60
C SER A 207 16.49 3.50 11.44
N VAL A 208 15.32 2.99 11.07
CA VAL A 208 14.48 3.52 10.00
C VAL A 208 13.05 3.54 10.53
N VAL A 209 12.47 4.72 10.60
CA VAL A 209 11.06 4.90 10.98
C VAL A 209 10.38 5.82 9.96
N GLU A 210 9.37 5.26 9.30
CA GLU A 210 8.57 5.93 8.29
C GLU A 210 7.16 6.16 8.81
N VAL A 211 6.64 7.38 8.61
CA VAL A 211 5.25 7.74 8.92
C VAL A 211 4.50 7.83 7.61
N ARG A 212 3.29 7.29 7.56
CA ARG A 212 2.44 7.29 6.37
C ARG A 212 1.04 7.75 6.72
N TYR A 213 0.53 8.65 5.91
CA TYR A 213 -0.90 8.86 5.84
C TYR A 213 -1.57 7.63 5.21
N SER A 214 -2.54 7.03 5.91
CA SER A 214 -3.18 5.78 5.48
C SER A 214 -4.42 5.98 4.62
N GLY A 215 -4.89 7.22 4.44
CA GLY A 215 -6.21 7.55 3.87
C GLY A 215 -7.23 7.94 4.95
N GLN A 216 -7.20 7.30 6.12
CA GLN A 216 -8.14 7.57 7.21
C GLN A 216 -7.45 7.67 8.58
N GLY A 217 -6.13 7.78 8.59
CA GLY A 217 -5.33 7.78 9.81
C GLY A 217 -3.84 7.82 9.49
N CYS A 218 -3.07 7.17 10.35
CA CYS A 218 -1.62 7.14 10.25
C CYS A 218 -1.08 5.73 10.48
N HIS A 219 -0.15 5.29 9.62
CA HIS A 219 0.68 4.12 9.89
C HIS A 219 2.09 4.57 10.23
N VAL A 220 2.70 3.97 11.25
CA VAL A 220 4.13 4.10 11.52
C VAL A 220 4.79 2.75 11.27
N VAL A 221 5.85 2.75 10.46
CA VAL A 221 6.60 1.56 10.10
C VAL A 221 8.03 1.72 10.60
N GLY A 222 8.40 0.91 11.59
CA GLY A 222 9.76 0.79 12.10
C GLY A 222 10.48 -0.42 11.51
N LEU A 223 11.71 -0.24 11.03
CA LEU A 223 12.64 -1.33 10.74
C LEU A 223 13.64 -1.43 11.88
N ASP A 224 13.58 -2.57 12.57
CA ASP A 224 14.55 -2.91 13.60
C ASP A 224 15.84 -3.44 12.93
N ALA A 225 16.91 -2.65 12.95
CA ALA A 225 18.21 -3.10 12.46
C ALA A 225 18.96 -3.96 13.49
N ASP A 226 18.45 -4.08 14.73
CA ASP A 226 19.05 -4.92 15.75
C ASP A 226 18.70 -6.40 15.53
N SER A 227 19.54 -7.05 14.72
CA SER A 227 19.43 -8.49 14.47
C SER A 227 19.48 -9.36 15.74
N ALA A 228 19.99 -8.85 16.88
CA ALA A 228 20.04 -9.58 18.14
C ALA A 228 18.75 -9.45 18.95
N HIS A 229 17.93 -8.42 18.69
CA HIS A 229 16.73 -8.09 19.47
C HIS A 229 15.48 -7.99 18.59
N GLN A 230 15.40 -8.80 17.52
CA GLN A 230 14.21 -8.90 16.68
C GLN A 230 12.96 -9.05 17.56
N TYR A 231 12.15 -7.99 17.62
CA TYR A 231 10.99 -7.99 18.51
C TYR A 231 10.04 -9.13 18.13
N ASP A 232 9.89 -10.08 19.04
CA ASP A 232 8.90 -11.13 18.92
C ASP A 232 7.49 -10.59 19.26
N THR A 233 6.48 -11.46 19.17
CA THR A 233 5.09 -11.11 19.49
C THR A 233 4.97 -10.51 20.89
N LYS A 234 5.70 -11.02 21.89
CA LYS A 234 5.59 -10.53 23.28
C LYS A 234 6.20 -9.15 23.44
N ALA A 235 7.40 -8.92 22.89
CA ALA A 235 8.04 -7.62 22.89
C ALA A 235 7.16 -6.56 22.21
N ARG A 236 6.49 -6.94 21.11
CA ARG A 236 5.56 -6.06 20.40
C ARG A 236 4.27 -5.77 21.15
N THR A 237 3.75 -6.75 21.90
CA THR A 237 2.64 -6.49 22.83
C THR A 237 3.07 -5.47 23.88
N VAL A 238 4.28 -5.57 24.43
CA VAL A 238 4.80 -4.56 25.38
C VAL A 238 4.93 -3.19 24.73
N ILE A 239 5.45 -3.11 23.50
CA ILE A 239 5.53 -1.85 22.75
C ILE A 239 4.14 -1.24 22.53
N ALA A 240 3.16 -2.04 22.10
CA ALA A 240 1.79 -1.60 21.89
C ALA A 240 1.18 -1.06 23.19
N THR A 241 1.26 -1.83 24.28
CA THR A 241 0.78 -1.42 25.60
C THR A 241 1.46 -0.15 26.10
N LEU A 242 2.77 0.00 25.89
CA LEU A 242 3.50 1.21 26.28
C LEU A 242 2.99 2.43 25.50
N ILE A 243 2.78 2.31 24.19
CA ILE A 243 2.24 3.40 23.35
C ILE A 243 0.82 3.79 23.81
N GLU A 244 -0.05 2.82 24.09
CA GLU A 244 -1.42 3.09 24.55
C GLU A 244 -1.47 3.65 25.99
N GLU A 245 -0.88 2.94 26.95
CA GLU A 245 -1.08 3.20 28.38
C GLU A 245 -0.16 4.30 28.91
N GLU A 246 1.10 4.36 28.46
CA GLU A 246 2.06 5.35 28.97
C GLU A 246 2.04 6.65 28.16
N PHE A 247 1.88 6.55 26.83
CA PHE A 247 1.85 7.73 25.96
C PHE A 247 0.44 8.22 25.64
N GLY A 248 -0.60 7.46 25.97
CA GLY A 248 -2.00 7.86 25.73
C GLY A 248 -2.29 8.00 24.24
N ILE A 249 -1.70 7.15 23.40
CA ILE A 249 -1.90 7.19 21.95
C ILE A 249 -2.78 6.00 21.56
N PRO A 250 -4.00 6.24 21.04
CA PRO A 250 -4.89 5.16 20.61
C PRO A 250 -4.34 4.52 19.34
N ILE A 251 -4.02 3.23 19.43
CA ILE A 251 -3.56 2.42 18.30
C ILE A 251 -4.45 1.19 18.15
N ASP A 252 -4.48 0.58 16.97
CA ASP A 252 -4.99 -0.79 16.84
C ASP A 252 -3.92 -1.76 17.40
N ALA A 253 -4.04 -2.07 18.69
CA ALA A 253 -3.09 -2.92 19.42
C ALA A 253 -2.96 -4.34 18.85
N GLU A 254 -3.93 -4.83 18.07
CA GLU A 254 -3.85 -6.15 17.43
C GLU A 254 -2.92 -6.14 16.21
N VAL A 255 -2.68 -4.98 15.58
CA VAL A 255 -1.76 -4.83 14.43
C VAL A 255 -0.33 -5.14 14.83
N THR A 256 0.13 -4.53 15.92
CA THR A 256 1.54 -4.48 16.31
C THR A 256 2.18 -5.87 16.56
N PRO A 257 1.53 -6.79 17.31
CA PRO A 257 2.09 -8.11 17.61
C PRO A 257 1.75 -9.19 16.56
N ASP A 258 0.92 -8.89 15.55
CA ASP A 258 0.54 -9.86 14.53
C ASP A 258 1.57 -9.92 13.40
N ARG A 259 2.32 -11.03 13.35
CA ARG A 259 3.34 -11.26 12.31
C ARG A 259 2.76 -11.48 10.92
N SER A 260 1.50 -11.93 10.85
CA SER A 260 0.78 -12.16 9.62
C SER A 260 0.13 -10.90 9.05
N ARG A 261 0.23 -9.76 9.77
CA ARG A 261 -0.41 -8.50 9.39
C ARG A 261 0.09 -8.00 8.04
N VAL A 262 -0.84 -7.43 7.29
CA VAL A 262 -0.55 -6.71 6.04
C VAL A 262 -0.94 -5.24 6.23
N MET A 263 -0.22 -4.32 5.60
CA MET A 263 -0.49 -2.89 5.65
C MET A 263 -0.65 -2.33 4.26
N ARG A 264 -1.46 -1.26 4.13
CA ARG A 264 -1.70 -0.63 2.83
C ARG A 264 -0.37 -0.24 2.18
N LEU A 265 -0.23 -0.60 0.91
CA LEU A 265 0.95 -0.32 0.12
C LEU A 265 1.10 1.20 -0.06
N PRO A 266 2.30 1.78 0.15
CA PRO A 266 2.53 3.19 -0.18
C PRO A 266 2.16 3.49 -1.64
N TYR A 267 1.55 4.65 -1.81
CA TYR A 267 0.94 5.16 -3.03
C TYR A 267 -0.19 4.31 -3.60
N SER A 268 -0.71 3.30 -2.89
CA SER A 268 -1.96 2.65 -3.29
C SER A 268 -3.18 3.53 -2.98
N LEU A 269 -4.30 3.27 -3.66
CA LEU A 269 -5.55 3.98 -3.41
C LEU A 269 -6.27 3.37 -2.20
N HIS A 270 -6.66 4.22 -1.26
CA HIS A 270 -7.70 3.92 -0.29
C HIS A 270 -9.06 4.24 -0.91
N SER A 271 -9.65 3.26 -1.61
CA SER A 271 -10.86 3.47 -2.40
C SER A 271 -12.06 3.99 -1.60
N GLU A 272 -12.26 3.61 -0.33
CA GLU A 272 -13.42 4.08 0.45
C GLU A 272 -13.46 5.60 0.73
N VAL A 273 -12.33 6.29 0.55
CA VAL A 273 -12.22 7.73 0.75
C VAL A 273 -11.55 8.43 -0.43
N SER A 274 -11.25 7.69 -1.50
CA SER A 274 -10.57 8.18 -2.70
C SER A 274 -9.31 8.98 -2.37
N ARG A 275 -8.40 8.40 -1.57
CA ARG A 275 -7.13 9.02 -1.20
C ARG A 275 -5.95 8.11 -1.37
N ILE A 276 -4.83 8.69 -1.77
CA ILE A 276 -3.55 8.01 -1.93
C ILE A 276 -2.92 7.80 -0.55
N VAL A 277 -2.49 6.58 -0.28
CA VAL A 277 -1.66 6.27 0.89
C VAL A 277 -0.28 6.88 0.68
N THR A 278 0.17 7.80 1.53
CA THR A 278 1.36 8.60 1.21
C THR A 278 2.36 8.55 2.37
N PRO A 279 3.63 8.17 2.14
CA PRO A 279 4.71 8.44 3.10
C PRO A 279 4.86 9.94 3.31
N ILE A 280 4.91 10.38 4.57
CA ILE A 280 4.92 11.80 4.94
C ILE A 280 6.11 12.13 5.82
N SER A 281 6.61 13.36 5.70
CA SER A 281 7.76 13.88 6.45
C SER A 281 7.39 14.90 7.53
N SER A 282 6.13 15.34 7.59
CA SER A 282 5.62 16.30 8.58
C SER A 282 4.17 15.95 8.98
N PRO A 283 3.76 16.20 10.24
CA PRO A 283 2.35 16.12 10.62
C PRO A 283 1.47 17.20 9.93
N ASP A 284 2.09 18.25 9.38
CA ASP A 284 1.40 19.33 8.65
C ASP A 284 0.98 18.95 7.21
N PHE A 285 1.17 17.68 6.80
CA PHE A 285 0.81 17.18 5.47
C PHE A 285 -0.67 17.46 5.14
N ASP A 286 -0.95 18.18 4.04
CA ASP A 286 -2.33 18.47 3.65
C ASP A 286 -2.89 17.31 2.83
N PHE A 287 -3.35 16.29 3.53
CA PHE A 287 -3.98 15.09 2.96
C PHE A 287 -5.20 15.37 2.06
N ARG A 288 -5.75 16.59 2.07
CA ARG A 288 -6.89 16.96 1.22
C ARG A 288 -6.44 17.38 -0.17
N GLU A 289 -5.22 17.86 -0.30
CA GLU A 289 -4.65 18.34 -1.56
C GLU A 289 -3.55 17.37 -2.05
N GLU A 290 -2.62 17.00 -1.17
CA GLU A 290 -1.41 16.23 -1.53
C GLU A 290 -1.63 14.72 -1.67
N ALA A 291 -2.76 14.19 -1.18
CA ALA A 291 -3.14 12.78 -1.30
C ALA A 291 -4.34 12.56 -2.23
N THR A 292 -4.66 13.55 -3.05
CA THR A 292 -5.79 13.49 -3.98
C THR A 292 -5.34 12.88 -5.31
N PRO A 293 -5.99 11.81 -5.79
CA PRO A 293 -5.66 11.22 -7.08
C PRO A 293 -6.11 12.10 -8.26
N GLU A 294 -5.44 11.96 -9.39
CA GLU A 294 -5.64 12.80 -10.58
C GLU A 294 -7.08 12.75 -11.11
N PHE A 295 -7.75 11.60 -11.00
CA PHE A 295 -9.14 11.47 -11.46
C PHE A 295 -10.12 12.37 -10.69
N LEU A 296 -9.75 12.79 -9.47
CA LEU A 296 -10.46 13.78 -8.66
C LEU A 296 -9.91 15.21 -8.81
N ASP A 297 -8.70 15.37 -9.35
CA ASP A 297 -8.12 16.69 -9.58
C ASP A 297 -8.81 17.38 -10.77
N THR A 298 -9.79 18.21 -10.43
CA THR A 298 -10.56 19.00 -11.41
C THR A 298 -9.73 20.05 -12.15
N THR A 299 -8.48 20.33 -11.74
CA THR A 299 -7.62 21.28 -12.45
C THR A 299 -7.08 20.74 -13.78
N HIS A 300 -7.07 19.41 -13.99
CA HIS A 300 -6.67 18.78 -15.25
C HIS A 300 -7.80 18.45 -16.23
N ARG A 301 -9.08 18.58 -15.84
CA ARG A 301 -10.24 18.34 -16.75
C ARG A 301 -10.57 19.49 -17.71
N GLY A 302 -9.76 20.56 -17.76
CA GLY A 302 -9.99 21.74 -18.59
C GLY A 302 -9.63 21.62 -20.08
N GLY A 303 -9.19 20.46 -20.56
CA GLY A 303 -8.52 20.35 -21.86
C GLY A 303 -8.96 19.18 -22.73
N HIS A 304 -10.26 18.90 -22.90
CA HIS A 304 -10.81 18.20 -24.09
C HIS A 304 -12.35 18.27 -24.05
N GLY A 305 -12.89 19.42 -24.45
CA GLY A 305 -14.32 19.66 -24.59
C GLY A 305 -14.61 20.44 -25.87
N GLY A 306 -14.32 19.83 -27.03
CA GLY A 306 -14.70 20.38 -28.33
C GLY A 306 -16.23 20.35 -28.48
N GLY A 307 -16.86 21.49 -28.20
CA GLY A 307 -18.29 21.71 -28.42
C GLY A 307 -18.64 21.62 -29.91
N GLY A 308 -19.61 20.76 -30.22
CA GLY A 308 -20.29 20.74 -31.50
C GLY A 308 -21.73 21.20 -31.36
N ASP A 309 -21.95 22.51 -31.40
CA ASP A 309 -23.17 23.08 -31.99
C ASP A 309 -22.95 24.56 -32.31
N SER A 310 -22.90 24.90 -33.59
CA SER A 310 -23.20 26.24 -34.11
C SER A 310 -23.45 26.16 -35.60
N THR A 311 -24.73 26.26 -35.93
CA THR A 311 -25.23 26.58 -37.26
C THR A 311 -24.62 27.86 -37.87
N LYS A 312 -24.60 27.86 -39.21
CA LYS A 312 -24.80 28.97 -40.17
C LYS A 312 -23.61 29.54 -40.96
N SER A 313 -23.86 29.54 -42.27
CA SER A 313 -23.48 30.49 -43.34
C SER A 313 -22.07 30.46 -43.96
N THR A 314 -22.02 29.80 -45.11
CA THR A 314 -21.48 30.27 -46.41
C THR A 314 -20.88 31.68 -46.45
N GLU A 315 -19.63 31.78 -46.92
CA GLU A 315 -19.22 32.64 -48.03
C GLU A 315 -17.85 32.20 -48.58
N SER A 316 -17.68 32.40 -49.89
CA SER A 316 -16.62 31.91 -50.77
C SER A 316 -15.44 32.88 -50.89
N ASP A 317 -14.41 32.39 -51.59
CA ASP A 317 -13.24 33.06 -52.19
C ASP A 317 -11.95 32.65 -51.46
N GLY A 318 -10.88 32.13 -52.07
CA GLY A 318 -10.47 31.97 -53.45
C GLY A 318 -8.92 31.91 -53.46
N ALA A 319 -8.34 31.13 -54.38
CA ALA A 319 -6.94 31.13 -54.83
C ALA A 319 -5.86 30.34 -54.02
N ASP A 320 -5.50 29.20 -54.62
CA ASP A 320 -4.17 28.56 -54.76
C ASP A 320 -3.17 29.50 -55.51
N PRO A 321 -1.85 29.21 -55.73
CA PRO A 321 -1.09 27.97 -55.46
C PRO A 321 0.43 28.12 -55.07
N ASP A 322 1.08 26.95 -54.94
CA ASP A 322 2.48 26.59 -55.28
C ASP A 322 3.69 26.95 -54.38
N ALA A 323 4.42 25.89 -53.98
CA ALA A 323 5.87 25.65 -54.10
C ALA A 323 6.32 24.70 -52.96
N ASP A 324 6.45 23.39 -53.16
CA ASP A 324 7.54 22.65 -53.83
C ASP A 324 8.93 22.88 -53.21
N GLY A 325 9.58 21.82 -52.71
CA GLY A 325 10.86 21.94 -52.00
C GLY A 325 11.38 20.67 -51.31
N SER A 326 11.78 19.70 -52.13
CA SER A 326 12.54 18.46 -51.88
C SER A 326 13.76 18.50 -50.93
N GLY A 327 14.07 17.35 -50.31
CA GLY A 327 15.44 16.92 -49.90
C GLY A 327 15.46 15.98 -48.68
N ALA A 328 15.39 14.64 -48.82
CA ALA A 328 16.50 13.68 -49.01
C ALA A 328 17.57 13.74 -47.88
N MET A 329 17.58 12.80 -46.91
CA MET A 329 18.24 11.48 -46.88
C MET A 329 19.55 11.43 -46.02
N THR A 330 19.45 10.72 -44.87
CA THR A 330 20.40 9.72 -44.30
C THR A 330 21.82 10.14 -43.85
N PRO A 331 22.61 9.26 -43.17
CA PRO A 331 22.32 8.42 -42.00
C PRO A 331 23.45 8.48 -40.94
N ASP A 332 23.18 8.10 -39.69
CA ASP A 332 24.23 7.71 -38.73
C ASP A 332 24.25 6.17 -38.57
N GLY A 333 25.35 5.56 -39.02
CA GLY A 333 25.82 4.22 -38.64
C GLY A 333 26.62 4.32 -37.33
N ALA A 334 26.53 3.37 -36.40
CA ALA A 334 27.02 1.98 -36.42
C ALA A 334 28.34 1.83 -35.63
N ASP A 335 28.35 0.79 -34.78
CA ASP A 335 29.51 0.02 -34.30
C ASP A 335 30.50 0.72 -33.34
N GLU A 336 31.16 0.11 -32.34
CA GLU A 336 31.50 -1.27 -31.95
C GLU A 336 32.04 -1.14 -30.47
N VAL A 337 31.72 -1.98 -29.46
CA VAL A 337 32.29 -3.31 -29.11
C VAL A 337 33.62 -3.30 -28.30
N LEU A 338 33.62 -4.06 -27.17
CA LEU A 338 34.74 -4.63 -26.35
C LEU A 338 35.53 -3.62 -25.45
N GLN A 339 36.09 -3.96 -24.28
CA GLN A 339 36.46 -5.23 -23.65
C GLN A 339 36.75 -5.07 -22.15
N GLU A 340 36.77 -6.23 -21.50
CA GLU A 340 37.20 -6.61 -20.15
C GLU A 340 38.35 -5.83 -19.47
N SER A 341 38.29 -5.78 -18.14
CA SER A 341 39.50 -5.95 -17.31
C SER A 341 39.19 -6.64 -15.99
N ASN A 342 39.88 -7.77 -15.82
CA ASN A 342 39.86 -8.69 -14.71
C ASN A 342 41.09 -8.41 -13.82
N SER A 343 40.90 -8.34 -12.49
CA SER A 343 41.96 -8.48 -11.46
C SER A 343 41.26 -8.49 -10.09
N GLY A 344 41.46 -9.40 -9.15
CA GLY A 344 42.46 -10.43 -8.96
C GLY A 344 42.82 -10.48 -7.47
N GLY A 345 42.72 -11.68 -6.86
CA GLY A 345 43.32 -12.05 -5.57
C GLY A 345 42.50 -11.70 -4.31
N SER A 346 42.51 -12.47 -3.23
CA SER A 346 43.18 -13.74 -2.88
C SER A 346 42.73 -14.14 -1.47
N ASP A 347 42.53 -15.45 -1.27
CA ASP A 347 42.76 -16.25 -0.05
C ASP A 347 42.45 -15.68 1.36
N SER A 348 41.61 -16.40 2.10
CA SER A 348 42.12 -17.35 3.11
C SER A 348 41.01 -18.12 3.83
N SER A 349 41.14 -19.44 3.82
CA SER A 349 40.39 -20.38 4.65
C SER A 349 40.86 -20.36 6.10
N SER A 350 39.95 -20.48 7.08
CA SER A 350 40.27 -21.23 8.29
C SER A 350 39.06 -21.91 8.92
N THR A 351 39.14 -23.24 8.92
CA THR A 351 38.82 -24.21 9.98
C THR A 351 37.50 -24.16 10.76
N ALA A 352 36.74 -25.24 10.57
CA ALA A 352 35.76 -25.81 11.48
C ALA A 352 36.32 -26.15 12.87
N HIS A 353 35.51 -25.94 13.91
CA HIS A 353 35.61 -26.69 15.17
C HIS A 353 34.21 -26.95 15.75
N THR A 354 33.80 -28.21 15.62
CA THR A 354 32.79 -28.90 16.43
C THR A 354 33.21 -28.88 17.89
N LYS A 355 32.27 -28.65 18.81
CA LYS A 355 32.28 -29.27 20.14
C LYS A 355 30.89 -29.24 20.77
N ASP A 356 30.36 -30.45 20.95
CA ASP A 356 29.35 -30.82 21.92
C ASP A 356 29.68 -30.27 23.31
N ASN A 357 28.66 -29.90 24.08
CA ASN A 357 28.70 -30.12 25.51
C ASN A 357 27.31 -30.34 26.09
N THR A 358 27.01 -31.62 26.30
CA THR A 358 26.05 -32.15 27.25
C THR A 358 26.43 -31.72 28.67
N THR A 359 25.50 -31.16 29.45
CA THR A 359 25.56 -31.27 30.91
C THR A 359 24.15 -31.30 31.50
N THR A 360 23.81 -32.48 32.00
CA THR A 360 22.75 -32.78 32.97
C THR A 360 23.17 -32.35 34.38
N ASN A 361 22.20 -31.88 35.17
CA ASN A 361 22.04 -31.91 36.64
C ASN A 361 21.17 -30.69 36.98
N SER A 362 20.01 -30.76 37.63
CA SER A 362 19.39 -31.72 38.55
C SER A 362 17.87 -31.59 38.49
#